data_AF-A0A3L8PRH6-F1
#
_entry.id   AF-A0A3L8PRH6-F1
#
_cell.length_a   1.000
_cell.length_b   1.000
_cell.length_c   1.000
_cell.angle_alpha   90.00
_cell.angle_beta   90.00
_cell.angle_gamma   90.00
#
_symmetry.space_group_name_H-M   'P 1'
#
loop_
_entity.id
_entity.type
_entity.pdbx_description
1 polymer ?
#
loop_
_entity_poly.entity_id
_entity_poly.type
_entity_poly.pdbx_seq_one_letter_code
_entity_poly.pdbx_strand_id
1 'polypeptide(L)'
;MVTTIAPSTYIKKLRANLSLGKREFANLLGLGSDGERTVHGWETGEHKPSSKKWSAILNLEAEMKAYFEKAPLKQNPIEAADFTFIDLFAGIGGIRFPFQQLNGHCVFSSEWDKFAQKTYLNNYGEMPSGDISKINAKDIPDHDILLGGFPCQAFSQAGLKQGFNDTRGTMFFEVQKIISEKRPKAFLLENVKQLQGHDKGRTLKTIVDILKGEHEQEIPEDIPMSQEARSALTKKLNYWVGVKVLRAADFGIPQNRERIFLVGFDQDYFTGINFDEEFSWPTPIMSPTKVGDILEPQSELEKDLIKYQKDRFTISDKLWAGHQKRKLEHKIKGNGFGYSLFTPEDQYTNTISARYYKDGSEILIDQSHIGKNPRKLTPRECANLQGFPSSFIVDAVSQVQIYKQFGNSVCMTVIQALAEKMTQTIYSAENILKNRRKAG
;
A
#
# COMPACT_ATOMS: atom_id res chain seq x y z
N MET A 1 -46.97 -10.25 2.13
CA MET A 1 -46.97 -9.09 1.23
C MET A 1 -45.54 -8.56 1.16
N VAL A 2 -44.77 -8.94 0.13
CA VAL A 2 -43.44 -8.39 -0.10
C VAL A 2 -43.66 -7.04 -0.80
N THR A 3 -43.48 -5.95 -0.07
CA THR A 3 -43.43 -4.62 -0.67
C THR A 3 -42.32 -4.62 -1.72
N THR A 4 -42.69 -4.50 -2.99
CA THR A 4 -41.78 -4.42 -4.13
C THR A 4 -41.02 -3.11 -4.05
N ILE A 5 -39.92 -3.11 -3.28
CA ILE A 5 -39.01 -1.96 -3.20
C ILE A 5 -38.56 -1.64 -4.63
N ALA A 6 -38.73 -0.38 -5.04
CA ALA A 6 -38.28 0.07 -6.36
C ALA A 6 -36.76 -0.21 -6.54
N PRO A 7 -36.29 -0.62 -7.73
CA PRO A 7 -34.88 -0.94 -7.95
C PRO A 7 -33.90 0.15 -7.50
N SER A 8 -34.25 1.42 -7.72
CA SER A 8 -33.45 2.56 -7.27
C SER A 8 -33.25 2.59 -5.75
N THR A 9 -34.35 2.44 -5.00
CA THR A 9 -34.34 2.38 -3.53
C THR A 9 -33.59 1.14 -3.03
N TYR A 10 -33.77 0.00 -3.69
CA TYR A 10 -33.07 -1.23 -3.32
C TYR A 10 -31.55 -1.09 -3.49
N ILE A 11 -31.08 -0.60 -4.64
CA ILE A 11 -29.66 -0.40 -4.92
C ILE A 11 -29.04 0.55 -3.89
N LYS A 12 -29.70 1.68 -3.61
CA LYS A 12 -29.23 2.66 -2.64
C LYS A 12 -29.11 2.06 -1.23
N LYS A 13 -30.10 1.27 -0.81
CA LYS A 13 -30.10 0.57 0.50
C LYS A 13 -29.02 -0.50 0.56
N LEU A 14 -28.92 -1.37 -0.44
CA LEU A 14 -27.91 -2.43 -0.49
C LEU A 14 -26.51 -1.84 -0.43
N ARG A 15 -26.25 -0.80 -1.22
CA ARG A 15 -24.96 -0.12 -1.23
C ARG A 15 -24.61 0.48 0.14
N ALA A 16 -25.58 1.13 0.80
CA ALA A 16 -25.39 1.66 2.15
C ALA A 16 -25.14 0.55 3.18
N ASN A 17 -25.87 -0.57 3.11
CA ASN A 17 -25.70 -1.72 4.02
C ASN A 17 -24.32 -2.36 3.88
N LEU A 18 -23.78 -2.41 2.66
CA LEU A 18 -22.43 -2.92 2.39
C LEU A 18 -21.33 -1.88 2.65
N SER A 19 -21.68 -0.68 3.10
CA SER A 19 -20.76 0.46 3.30
C SER A 19 -19.93 0.79 2.06
N LEU A 20 -20.54 0.69 0.87
CA LEU A 20 -19.88 0.93 -0.41
C LEU A 20 -20.18 2.34 -0.92
N GLY A 21 -19.19 3.03 -1.48
CA GLY A 21 -19.45 4.14 -2.39
C GLY A 21 -19.95 3.64 -3.76
N LYS A 22 -20.38 4.57 -4.61
CA LYS A 22 -20.94 4.23 -5.93
C LYS A 22 -19.89 3.63 -6.86
N ARG A 23 -18.63 4.03 -6.69
CA ARG A 23 -17.51 3.55 -7.51
C ARG A 23 -17.15 2.11 -7.17
N GLU A 24 -17.09 1.79 -5.89
CA GLU A 24 -16.81 0.46 -5.36
C GLU A 24 -17.90 -0.51 -5.78
N PHE A 25 -19.18 -0.09 -5.64
CA PHE A 25 -20.33 -0.84 -6.13
C PHE A 25 -20.24 -1.08 -7.65
N ALA A 26 -19.86 -0.06 -8.42
CA ALA A 26 -19.65 -0.21 -9.86
C ALA A 26 -18.51 -1.18 -10.21
N ASN A 27 -17.40 -1.13 -9.48
CA ASN A 27 -16.24 -2.00 -9.67
C ASN A 27 -16.59 -3.46 -9.37
N LEU A 28 -17.31 -3.72 -8.27
CA LEU A 28 -17.82 -5.06 -7.92
C LEU A 28 -18.71 -5.64 -9.01
N LEU A 29 -19.54 -4.80 -9.63
CA LEU A 29 -20.40 -5.20 -10.73
C LEU A 29 -19.66 -5.27 -12.09
N GLY A 30 -18.34 -5.04 -12.13
CA GLY A 30 -17.55 -5.06 -13.35
C GLY A 30 -17.96 -3.99 -14.37
N LEU A 31 -18.35 -2.81 -13.90
CA LEU A 31 -18.61 -1.65 -14.76
C LEU A 31 -17.29 -0.96 -15.14
N GLY A 32 -17.33 -0.25 -16.28
CA GLY A 32 -16.17 0.50 -16.81
C GLY A 32 -15.96 1.85 -16.13
N SER A 33 -15.25 2.75 -16.79
CA SER A 33 -14.94 4.10 -16.31
C SER A 33 -16.18 4.92 -15.92
N ASP A 34 -17.29 4.74 -16.65
CA ASP A 34 -18.57 5.43 -16.41
C ASP A 34 -19.46 4.73 -15.37
N GLY A 35 -18.92 3.71 -14.69
CA GLY A 35 -19.66 2.86 -13.77
C GLY A 35 -20.32 3.64 -12.63
N GLU A 36 -19.63 4.63 -12.07
CA GLU A 36 -20.20 5.47 -11.00
C GLU A 36 -21.40 6.30 -11.47
N ARG A 37 -21.31 6.93 -12.66
CA ARG A 37 -22.44 7.66 -13.27
C ARG A 37 -23.61 6.70 -13.53
N THR A 38 -23.30 5.50 -13.99
CA THR A 38 -24.29 4.45 -14.24
C THR A 38 -25.00 4.05 -12.93
N VAL A 39 -24.26 3.83 -11.84
CA VAL A 39 -24.86 3.52 -10.54
C VAL A 39 -25.69 4.68 -10.02
N HIS A 40 -25.23 5.92 -10.20
CA HIS A 40 -26.01 7.11 -9.85
C HIS A 40 -27.34 7.16 -10.61
N GLY A 41 -27.31 6.97 -11.93
CA GLY A 41 -28.52 6.92 -12.76
C GLY A 41 -29.50 5.80 -12.35
N TRP A 42 -28.98 4.68 -11.84
CA TRP A 42 -29.83 3.63 -11.23
C TRP A 42 -30.46 4.07 -9.91
N GLU A 43 -29.72 4.74 -9.03
CA GLU A 43 -30.22 5.22 -7.73
C GLU A 43 -31.20 6.39 -7.86
N THR A 44 -31.07 7.23 -8.89
CA THR A 44 -31.99 8.35 -9.16
C THR A 44 -33.20 7.92 -10.01
N GLY A 45 -33.13 6.75 -10.64
CA GLY A 45 -34.18 6.25 -11.53
C GLY A 45 -34.12 6.81 -12.95
N GLU A 46 -33.06 7.53 -13.33
CA GLU A 46 -32.81 8.03 -14.70
C GLU A 46 -32.82 6.88 -15.72
N HIS A 47 -32.21 5.75 -15.35
CA HIS A 47 -32.26 4.52 -16.14
C HIS A 47 -32.19 3.30 -15.21
N LYS A 48 -32.45 2.09 -15.74
CA LYS A 48 -32.49 0.85 -14.95
C LYS A 48 -31.34 -0.10 -15.27
N PRO A 49 -30.90 -0.96 -14.34
CA PRO A 49 -29.97 -2.03 -14.65
C PRO A 49 -30.57 -2.99 -15.69
N SER A 50 -29.72 -3.56 -16.55
CA SER A 50 -30.14 -4.69 -17.38
C SER A 50 -30.45 -5.91 -16.51
N SER A 51 -31.22 -6.88 -17.00
CA SER A 51 -31.58 -8.09 -16.23
C SER A 51 -30.34 -8.80 -15.67
N LYS A 52 -29.25 -8.89 -16.46
CA LYS A 52 -27.98 -9.47 -16.01
C LYS A 52 -27.34 -8.68 -14.86
N LYS A 53 -27.35 -7.34 -14.93
CA LYS A 53 -26.82 -6.48 -13.85
C LYS A 53 -27.71 -6.52 -12.62
N TRP A 54 -29.01 -6.60 -12.80
CA TRP A 54 -29.97 -6.76 -11.70
C TRP A 54 -29.73 -8.06 -10.94
N SER A 55 -29.54 -9.19 -11.64
CA SER A 55 -29.17 -10.46 -10.98
C SER A 55 -27.85 -10.35 -10.20
N ALA A 56 -26.84 -9.68 -10.75
CA ALA A 56 -25.58 -9.45 -10.04
C ALA A 56 -25.76 -8.57 -8.78
N ILE A 57 -26.59 -7.53 -8.86
CA ILE A 57 -26.94 -6.67 -7.72
C ILE A 57 -27.61 -7.49 -6.60
N LEU A 58 -28.59 -8.33 -6.95
CA LEU A 58 -29.30 -9.17 -5.97
C LEU A 58 -28.40 -10.18 -5.27
N ASN A 59 -27.34 -10.65 -5.94
CA ASN A 59 -26.39 -11.61 -5.38
C ASN A 59 -25.23 -10.94 -4.64
N LEU A 60 -25.05 -9.62 -4.76
CA LEU A 60 -23.83 -8.95 -4.34
C LEU A 60 -23.56 -9.09 -2.83
N GLU A 61 -24.60 -9.05 -2.00
CA GLU A 61 -24.45 -9.24 -0.54
C GLU A 61 -23.90 -10.63 -0.21
N ALA A 62 -24.44 -11.67 -0.85
CA ALA A 62 -23.96 -13.04 -0.69
C ALA A 62 -22.53 -13.21 -1.24
N GLU A 63 -22.20 -12.56 -2.37
CA GLU A 63 -20.85 -12.55 -2.92
C GLU A 63 -19.85 -11.89 -1.98
N MET A 64 -20.18 -10.71 -1.41
CA MET A 64 -19.33 -10.02 -0.44
C MET A 64 -19.12 -10.85 0.83
N LYS A 65 -20.18 -11.48 1.34
CA LYS A 65 -20.07 -12.42 2.46
C LYS A 65 -19.14 -13.58 2.12
N ALA A 66 -19.25 -14.16 0.93
CA ALA A 66 -18.37 -15.23 0.49
C ALA A 66 -16.90 -14.78 0.33
N TYR A 67 -16.66 -13.54 -0.14
CA TYR A 67 -15.31 -12.96 -0.16
C TYR A 67 -14.75 -12.84 1.26
N PHE A 68 -15.52 -12.28 2.19
CA PHE A 68 -15.12 -12.14 3.58
C PHE A 68 -14.83 -13.48 4.25
N GLU A 69 -15.67 -14.49 4.05
CA GLU A 69 -15.48 -15.81 4.67
C GLU A 69 -14.22 -16.52 4.17
N LYS A 70 -13.93 -16.39 2.85
CA LYS A 70 -12.78 -17.03 2.18
C LYS A 70 -11.48 -16.25 2.29
N ALA A 71 -11.54 -14.96 2.64
CA ALA A 71 -10.38 -14.11 2.73
C ALA A 71 -9.37 -14.64 3.76
N PRO A 72 -8.15 -15.02 3.35
CA PRO A 72 -7.16 -15.60 4.24
C PRO A 72 -6.66 -14.63 5.32
N LEU A 73 -6.75 -13.33 5.06
CA LEU A 73 -6.27 -12.25 5.93
C LEU A 73 -7.42 -11.38 6.45
N LYS A 74 -8.65 -11.92 6.54
CA LYS A 74 -9.78 -11.22 7.15
C LYS A 74 -9.44 -10.78 8.58
N GLN A 75 -9.93 -9.61 8.97
CA GLN A 75 -9.70 -9.07 10.31
C GLN A 75 -10.68 -9.63 11.34
N ASN A 76 -10.29 -9.54 12.61
CA ASN A 76 -11.17 -9.84 13.73
C ASN A 76 -12.25 -8.75 13.89
N PRO A 77 -13.37 -9.04 14.57
CA PRO A 77 -14.38 -8.03 14.91
C PRO A 77 -13.78 -6.85 15.68
N ILE A 78 -14.35 -5.65 15.49
CA ILE A 78 -13.84 -4.41 16.08
C ILE A 78 -13.87 -4.43 17.62
N GLU A 79 -14.79 -5.20 18.21
CA GLU A 79 -14.93 -5.36 19.65
C GLU A 79 -13.75 -6.08 20.31
N ALA A 80 -12.97 -6.82 19.51
CA ALA A 80 -11.76 -7.50 19.95
C ALA A 80 -10.48 -6.70 19.66
N ALA A 81 -10.60 -5.47 19.15
CA ALA A 81 -9.48 -4.66 18.73
C ALA A 81 -8.89 -3.84 19.88
N ASP A 82 -7.56 -3.76 19.93
CA ASP A 82 -6.83 -2.93 20.91
C ASP A 82 -6.76 -1.46 20.45
N PHE A 83 -6.82 -1.23 19.14
CA PHE A 83 -6.84 0.09 18.52
C PHE A 83 -7.45 0.02 17.11
N THR A 84 -7.78 1.18 16.58
CA THR A 84 -8.32 1.35 15.22
C THR A 84 -7.32 2.03 14.31
N PHE A 85 -7.32 1.69 13.02
CA PHE A 85 -6.46 2.35 12.05
C PHE A 85 -7.12 2.48 10.68
N ILE A 86 -6.54 3.33 9.83
CA ILE A 86 -6.91 3.44 8.42
C ILE A 86 -5.72 3.16 7.51
N ASP A 87 -5.99 2.66 6.31
CA ASP A 87 -4.98 2.26 5.31
C ASP A 87 -5.16 3.08 4.01
N LEU A 88 -4.43 4.18 3.89
CA LEU A 88 -4.45 5.05 2.72
C LEU A 88 -3.43 4.61 1.67
N PHE A 89 -3.78 4.74 0.39
CA PHE A 89 -2.97 4.22 -0.71
C PHE A 89 -2.63 2.74 -0.52
N ALA A 90 -3.65 1.98 -0.10
CA ALA A 90 -3.52 0.67 0.50
C ALA A 90 -2.78 -0.36 -0.38
N GLY A 91 -2.84 -0.20 -1.70
CA GLY A 91 -2.30 -1.15 -2.65
C GLY A 91 -2.88 -2.54 -2.41
N ILE A 92 -2.04 -3.45 -1.94
CA ILE A 92 -2.40 -4.83 -1.59
C ILE A 92 -2.32 -5.12 -0.08
N GLY A 93 -2.35 -4.07 0.75
CA GLY A 93 -2.44 -4.16 2.22
C GLY A 93 -1.11 -4.48 2.93
N GLY A 94 0.03 -4.22 2.29
CA GLY A 94 1.34 -4.50 2.89
C GLY A 94 1.63 -3.68 4.15
N ILE A 95 1.05 -2.47 4.29
CA ILE A 95 1.17 -1.68 5.53
C ILE A 95 0.10 -2.11 6.54
N ARG A 96 -1.13 -2.42 6.10
CA ARG A 96 -2.24 -2.86 6.96
C ARG A 96 -1.94 -4.11 7.77
N PHE A 97 -1.51 -5.19 7.12
CA PHE A 97 -1.55 -6.51 7.75
C PHE A 97 -0.72 -6.60 9.04
N PRO A 98 0.49 -6.03 9.14
CA PRO A 98 1.25 -6.03 10.39
C PRO A 98 0.54 -5.34 11.56
N PHE A 99 -0.17 -4.22 11.32
CA PHE A 99 -0.98 -3.58 12.36
C PHE A 99 -2.20 -4.44 12.73
N GLN A 100 -2.81 -5.11 11.75
CA GLN A 100 -3.89 -6.06 11.99
C GLN A 100 -3.45 -7.25 12.84
N GLN A 101 -2.22 -7.74 12.67
CA GLN A 101 -1.65 -8.83 13.48
C GLN A 101 -1.40 -8.42 14.94
N LEU A 102 -1.30 -7.12 15.23
CA LEU A 102 -1.19 -6.57 16.57
C LEU A 102 -2.56 -6.18 17.14
N ASN A 103 -3.62 -6.89 16.75
CA ASN A 103 -5.02 -6.62 17.13
C ASN A 103 -5.55 -5.23 16.76
N GLY A 104 -4.93 -4.56 15.78
CA GLY A 104 -5.53 -3.37 15.18
C GLY A 104 -6.72 -3.74 14.29
N HIS A 105 -7.76 -2.90 14.28
CA HIS A 105 -8.87 -3.02 13.34
C HIS A 105 -8.83 -1.92 12.29
N CYS A 106 -8.80 -2.31 11.02
CA CYS A 106 -8.84 -1.41 9.88
C CYS A 106 -10.28 -0.91 9.66
N VAL A 107 -10.57 0.33 10.06
CA VAL A 107 -11.92 0.93 9.94
C VAL A 107 -12.15 1.60 8.59
N PHE A 108 -11.09 1.86 7.82
CA PHE A 108 -11.17 2.45 6.48
C PHE A 108 -9.95 2.11 5.64
N SER A 109 -10.15 1.85 4.34
CA SER A 109 -9.06 1.68 3.37
C SER A 109 -9.37 2.42 2.07
N SER A 110 -8.34 3.00 1.45
CA SER A 110 -8.46 3.71 0.16
C SER A 110 -7.40 3.24 -0.82
N GLU A 111 -7.86 2.77 -1.97
CA GLU A 111 -7.03 2.34 -3.10
C GLU A 111 -7.84 2.53 -4.39
N TRP A 112 -7.27 3.23 -5.37
CA TRP A 112 -7.96 3.61 -6.61
C TRP A 112 -7.73 2.63 -7.78
N ASP A 113 -6.65 1.86 -7.79
CA ASP A 113 -6.32 0.91 -8.85
C ASP A 113 -7.24 -0.30 -8.71
N LYS A 114 -8.14 -0.47 -9.68
CA LYS A 114 -9.13 -1.55 -9.69
C LYS A 114 -8.53 -2.96 -9.55
N PHE A 115 -7.28 -3.19 -9.98
CA PHE A 115 -6.64 -4.49 -9.83
C PHE A 115 -6.10 -4.66 -8.42
N ALA A 116 -5.55 -3.61 -7.82
CA ALA A 116 -5.15 -3.60 -6.42
C ALA A 116 -6.35 -3.84 -5.51
N GLN A 117 -7.47 -3.14 -5.74
CA GLN A 117 -8.76 -3.39 -5.07
C GLN A 117 -9.19 -4.85 -5.16
N LYS A 118 -9.07 -5.49 -6.33
CA LYS A 118 -9.41 -6.91 -6.49
C LYS A 118 -8.52 -7.82 -5.65
N THR A 119 -7.20 -7.58 -5.67
CA THR A 119 -6.26 -8.35 -4.84
C THR A 119 -6.55 -8.14 -3.35
N TYR A 120 -6.86 -6.90 -2.94
CA TYR A 120 -7.24 -6.55 -1.59
C TYR A 120 -8.52 -7.28 -1.15
N LEU A 121 -9.57 -7.23 -1.96
CA LEU A 121 -10.84 -7.93 -1.71
C LEU A 121 -10.65 -9.44 -1.54
N ASN A 122 -9.80 -10.07 -2.35
CA ASN A 122 -9.56 -11.51 -2.26
C ASN A 122 -8.78 -11.87 -0.98
N ASN A 123 -7.92 -10.98 -0.49
CA ASN A 123 -7.07 -11.25 0.67
C ASN A 123 -7.69 -10.84 2.01
N TYR A 124 -8.38 -9.71 2.05
CA TYR A 124 -8.94 -9.12 3.27
C TYR A 124 -10.47 -9.21 3.34
N GLY A 125 -11.15 -9.53 2.24
CA GLY A 125 -12.61 -9.64 2.21
C GLY A 125 -13.34 -8.32 2.09
N GLU A 126 -12.61 -7.22 1.91
CA GLU A 126 -13.11 -5.85 1.94
C GLU A 126 -12.78 -5.12 0.63
N MET A 127 -13.69 -4.23 0.20
CA MET A 127 -13.49 -3.40 -0.99
C MET A 127 -13.01 -1.99 -0.57
N PRO A 128 -11.80 -1.55 -0.95
CA PRO A 128 -11.32 -0.21 -0.62
C PRO A 128 -12.14 0.91 -1.27
N SER A 129 -12.21 2.07 -0.62
CA SER A 129 -13.11 3.18 -0.97
C SER A 129 -12.74 3.97 -2.24
N GLY A 130 -11.71 3.56 -2.98
CA GLY A 130 -11.33 4.22 -4.23
C GLY A 130 -10.40 5.42 -4.05
N ASP A 131 -10.63 6.45 -4.87
CA ASP A 131 -9.78 7.65 -5.02
C ASP A 131 -9.94 8.60 -3.82
N ILE A 132 -8.89 8.70 -2.99
CA ILE A 132 -8.90 9.50 -1.76
C ILE A 132 -9.17 10.99 -2.00
N SER A 133 -8.83 11.52 -3.18
CA SER A 133 -9.06 12.93 -3.51
C SER A 133 -10.54 13.30 -3.66
N LYS A 134 -11.42 12.30 -3.74
CA LYS A 134 -12.88 12.45 -3.87
C LYS A 134 -13.63 12.17 -2.57
N ILE A 135 -12.91 11.89 -1.48
CA ILE A 135 -13.46 11.55 -0.19
C ILE A 135 -13.23 12.74 0.74
N ASN A 136 -14.30 13.27 1.32
CA ASN A 136 -14.19 14.34 2.31
C ASN A 136 -13.56 13.75 3.57
N ALA A 137 -12.67 14.49 4.22
CA ALA A 137 -11.98 13.98 5.41
C ALA A 137 -12.96 13.66 6.55
N LYS A 138 -14.08 14.40 6.63
CA LYS A 138 -15.15 14.19 7.61
C LYS A 138 -15.87 12.85 7.49
N ASP A 139 -15.92 12.29 6.28
CA ASP A 139 -16.62 11.04 6.02
C ASP A 139 -15.78 9.81 6.41
N ILE A 140 -14.49 10.01 6.70
CA ILE A 140 -13.59 8.95 7.18
C ILE A 140 -13.87 8.72 8.67
N PRO A 141 -14.02 7.46 9.14
CA PRO A 141 -14.20 7.14 10.56
C PRO A 141 -13.09 7.68 11.46
N ASP A 142 -13.42 7.96 12.72
CA ASP A 142 -12.41 8.20 13.75
C ASP A 142 -11.49 6.97 13.88
N HIS A 143 -10.21 7.23 14.11
CA HIS A 143 -9.20 6.19 14.18
C HIS A 143 -8.01 6.62 15.03
N ASP A 144 -7.33 5.64 15.64
CA ASP A 144 -6.15 5.90 16.45
C ASP A 144 -4.89 6.12 15.60
N ILE A 145 -4.74 5.35 14.51
CA ILE A 145 -3.51 5.35 13.69
C ILE A 145 -3.84 5.54 12.21
N LEU A 146 -3.15 6.49 11.55
CA LEU A 146 -3.22 6.66 10.10
C LEU A 146 -2.01 6.00 9.42
N LEU A 147 -2.26 5.13 8.44
CA LEU A 147 -1.22 4.49 7.63
C LEU A 147 -1.29 5.02 6.20
N GLY A 148 -0.14 5.30 5.57
CA GLY A 148 -0.13 5.80 4.19
C GLY A 148 1.19 5.65 3.42
N GLY A 149 1.17 4.87 2.33
CA GLY A 149 2.26 4.78 1.35
C GLY A 149 2.01 5.68 0.14
N PHE A 150 2.12 7.01 0.32
CA PHE A 150 1.68 7.95 -0.70
C PHE A 150 2.59 7.94 -1.95
N PRO A 151 2.05 8.18 -3.17
CA PRO A 151 2.79 8.04 -4.42
C PRO A 151 4.09 8.85 -4.47
N CYS A 152 5.17 8.15 -4.79
CA CYS A 152 6.51 8.70 -4.96
C CYS A 152 6.75 9.36 -6.34
N GLN A 153 5.87 9.18 -7.33
CA GLN A 153 6.21 9.34 -8.76
C GLN A 153 6.75 10.74 -9.15
N ALA A 154 6.43 11.78 -8.39
CA ALA A 154 6.97 13.13 -8.56
C ALA A 154 8.42 13.31 -8.05
N PHE A 155 8.85 12.44 -7.13
CA PHE A 155 10.08 12.54 -6.34
C PHE A 155 11.17 11.52 -6.75
N SER A 156 10.86 10.57 -7.64
CA SER A 156 11.81 9.53 -8.09
C SER A 156 12.80 10.04 -9.14
N GLN A 157 14.03 9.51 -9.12
CA GLN A 157 15.12 9.81 -10.09
C GLN A 157 14.74 9.54 -11.57
N ALA A 158 13.75 8.66 -11.81
CA ALA A 158 13.26 8.32 -13.14
C ALA A 158 12.06 9.18 -13.60
N GLY A 159 11.59 10.11 -12.76
CA GLY A 159 10.57 11.12 -13.08
C GLY A 159 11.20 12.49 -13.32
N LEU A 160 10.45 13.40 -13.94
CA LEU A 160 10.88 14.74 -14.38
C LEU A 160 11.25 15.73 -13.25
N LYS A 161 11.51 15.25 -12.01
CA LYS A 161 11.84 16.06 -10.82
C LYS A 161 10.91 17.27 -10.61
N GLN A 162 9.60 17.07 -10.78
CA GLN A 162 8.63 18.17 -10.65
C GLN A 162 8.08 18.37 -9.23
N GLY A 163 8.42 17.50 -8.27
CA GLY A 163 8.08 17.72 -6.86
C GLY A 163 6.58 17.96 -6.62
N PHE A 164 6.24 19.06 -5.93
CA PHE A 164 4.84 19.43 -5.68
C PHE A 164 4.10 19.98 -6.91
N ASN A 165 4.78 20.26 -8.01
CA ASN A 165 4.15 20.73 -9.26
C ASN A 165 3.59 19.57 -10.10
N ASP A 166 3.79 18.32 -9.66
CA ASP A 166 3.13 17.13 -10.20
C ASP A 166 1.90 16.81 -9.35
N THR A 167 0.75 16.56 -9.98
CA THR A 167 -0.51 16.19 -9.29
C THR A 167 -0.39 14.93 -8.42
N ARG A 168 0.65 14.11 -8.63
CA ARG A 168 0.96 12.95 -7.79
C ARG A 168 1.80 13.30 -6.57
N GLY A 169 2.55 14.41 -6.61
CA GLY A 169 3.28 14.97 -5.49
C GLY A 169 2.37 15.69 -4.48
N THR A 170 1.14 16.03 -4.87
CA THR A 170 0.15 16.67 -4.00
C THR A 170 -0.67 15.69 -3.16
N MET A 171 -0.48 14.38 -3.33
CA MET A 171 -1.15 13.35 -2.51
C MET A 171 -0.80 13.43 -1.02
N PHE A 172 0.35 14.02 -0.67
CA PHE A 172 0.66 14.36 0.72
C PHE A 172 -0.39 15.32 1.32
N PHE A 173 -0.92 16.27 0.55
CA PHE A 173 -1.93 17.20 1.06
C PHE A 173 -3.27 16.52 1.34
N GLU A 174 -3.62 15.46 0.61
CA GLU A 174 -4.79 14.64 0.96
C GLU A 174 -4.56 13.88 2.28
N VAL A 175 -3.35 13.40 2.56
CA VAL A 175 -2.98 12.83 3.87
C VAL A 175 -3.08 13.89 4.96
N GLN A 176 -2.45 15.06 4.75
CA GLN A 176 -2.43 16.16 5.70
C GLN A 176 -3.84 16.64 6.05
N LYS A 177 -4.72 16.75 5.04
CA LYS A 177 -6.13 17.09 5.19
C LYS A 177 -6.84 16.15 6.16
N ILE A 178 -6.59 14.85 6.03
CA ILE A 178 -7.19 13.81 6.89
C ILE A 178 -6.59 13.87 8.29
N ILE A 179 -5.27 14.03 8.44
CA ILE A 179 -4.63 14.20 9.76
C ILE A 179 -5.22 15.44 10.47
N SER A 180 -5.39 16.54 9.76
CA SER A 180 -5.93 17.80 10.27
C SER A 180 -7.39 17.70 10.74
N GLU A 181 -8.22 16.93 10.03
CA GLU A 181 -9.62 16.73 10.40
C GLU A 181 -9.82 15.66 11.48
N LYS A 182 -9.09 14.54 11.38
CA LYS A 182 -9.32 13.34 12.22
C LYS A 182 -8.44 13.28 13.45
N ARG A 183 -7.31 14.02 13.49
CA ARG A 183 -6.35 14.07 14.60
C ARG A 183 -6.04 12.69 15.20
N PRO A 184 -5.52 11.74 14.38
CA PRO A 184 -5.16 10.42 14.90
C PRO A 184 -4.06 10.56 15.96
N LYS A 185 -4.03 9.63 16.92
CA LYS A 185 -2.98 9.57 17.97
C LYS A 185 -1.59 9.41 17.36
N ALA A 186 -1.50 8.67 16.25
CA ALA A 186 -0.25 8.47 15.54
C ALA A 186 -0.43 8.30 14.03
N PHE A 187 0.66 8.41 13.28
CA PHE A 187 0.68 8.04 11.86
C PHE A 187 1.97 7.32 11.46
N LEU A 188 1.89 6.52 10.40
CA LEU A 188 3.02 5.96 9.67
C LEU A 188 2.90 6.30 8.19
N LEU A 189 3.84 7.08 7.68
CA LEU A 189 3.96 7.37 6.26
C LEU A 189 5.19 6.70 5.66
N GLU A 190 5.04 6.12 4.48
CA GLU A 190 6.11 5.49 3.72
C GLU A 190 6.37 6.23 2.40
N ASN A 191 7.64 6.32 2.01
CA ASN A 191 8.02 6.75 0.68
C ASN A 191 9.38 6.14 0.25
N VAL A 192 9.84 6.45 -0.96
CA VAL A 192 11.18 6.06 -1.40
C VAL A 192 12.28 6.85 -0.69
N LYS A 193 13.47 6.25 -0.57
CA LYS A 193 14.64 6.92 0.03
C LYS A 193 15.01 8.24 -0.64
N GLN A 194 14.74 8.39 -1.94
CA GLN A 194 15.07 9.59 -2.71
C GLN A 194 14.33 10.85 -2.24
N LEU A 195 13.22 10.72 -1.50
CA LEU A 195 12.53 11.85 -0.89
C LEU A 195 13.48 12.67 0.01
N GLN A 196 14.43 12.03 0.68
CA GLN A 196 15.42 12.69 1.56
C GLN A 196 16.29 13.72 0.81
N GLY A 197 16.64 13.44 -0.45
CA GLY A 197 17.46 14.33 -1.29
C GLY A 197 16.64 15.16 -2.29
N HIS A 198 15.32 14.98 -2.33
CA HIS A 198 14.47 15.63 -3.31
C HIS A 198 14.45 17.15 -3.10
N ASP A 199 14.54 17.92 -4.19
CA ASP A 199 14.60 19.38 -4.16
C ASP A 199 15.61 19.94 -3.14
N LYS A 200 16.81 19.34 -3.11
CA LYS A 200 17.88 19.66 -2.13
C LYS A 200 17.43 19.49 -0.66
N GLY A 201 16.53 18.54 -0.40
CA GLY A 201 15.96 18.24 0.92
C GLY A 201 14.75 19.08 1.31
N ARG A 202 14.38 20.09 0.52
CA ARG A 202 13.27 21.02 0.86
C ARG A 202 11.93 20.31 0.98
N THR A 203 11.63 19.36 0.10
CA THR A 203 10.35 18.65 0.12
C THR A 203 10.12 17.90 1.42
N LEU A 204 11.10 17.11 1.88
CA LEU A 204 11.00 16.40 3.14
C LEU A 204 10.90 17.38 4.32
N LYS A 205 11.69 18.46 4.29
CA LYS A 205 11.63 19.51 5.31
C LYS A 205 10.23 20.11 5.40
N THR A 206 9.63 20.53 4.28
CA THR A 206 8.27 21.08 4.24
C THR A 206 7.24 20.10 4.78
N ILE A 207 7.32 18.81 4.39
CA ILE A 207 6.43 17.76 4.93
C ILE A 207 6.54 17.69 6.46
N VAL A 208 7.76 17.64 6.99
CA VAL A 208 8.00 17.56 8.44
C VAL A 208 7.54 18.83 9.15
N ASP A 209 7.87 20.01 8.63
CA ASP A 209 7.46 21.30 9.19
C ASP A 209 5.92 21.40 9.28
N ILE A 210 5.20 20.96 8.23
CA ILE A 210 3.72 20.95 8.21
C ILE A 210 3.17 20.02 9.29
N LEU A 211 3.71 18.81 9.41
CA LEU A 211 3.26 17.82 10.40
C LEU A 211 3.55 18.28 11.85
N LYS A 212 4.67 18.97 12.06
CA LYS A 212 5.05 19.56 13.35
C LYS A 212 4.33 20.87 13.69
N GLY A 213 3.68 21.51 12.71
CA GLY A 213 3.08 22.85 12.89
C GLY A 213 4.07 24.01 12.83
N GLU A 214 5.29 23.74 12.37
CA GLU A 214 6.41 24.69 12.23
C GLU A 214 6.42 25.37 10.85
N HIS A 215 5.50 25.01 9.96
CA HIS A 215 5.40 25.62 8.64
C HIS A 215 4.78 27.02 8.71
N GLU A 216 5.58 28.04 8.41
CA GLU A 216 5.15 29.45 8.43
C GLU A 216 4.89 30.03 7.03
N GLN A 217 5.35 29.35 5.97
CA GLN A 217 5.24 29.86 4.61
C GLN A 217 3.88 29.50 4.01
N GLU A 218 3.27 30.43 3.28
CA GLU A 218 2.09 30.10 2.50
C GLU A 218 2.47 29.15 1.36
N ILE A 219 1.68 28.10 1.19
CA ILE A 219 1.84 27.19 0.07
C ILE A 219 1.37 27.90 -1.20
N PRO A 220 2.21 28.02 -2.25
CA PRO A 220 1.88 28.75 -3.47
C PRO A 220 0.51 28.37 -4.06
N GLU A 221 -0.20 29.36 -4.62
CA GLU A 221 -1.52 29.17 -5.21
C GLU A 221 -1.54 28.22 -6.41
N ASP A 222 -0.41 28.09 -7.10
CA ASP A 222 -0.23 27.24 -8.27
C ASP A 222 -0.06 25.74 -7.96
N ILE A 223 0.07 25.36 -6.68
CA ILE A 223 0.11 23.95 -6.28
C ILE A 223 -1.30 23.33 -6.39
N PRO A 224 -1.47 22.27 -7.21
CA PRO A 224 -2.79 21.70 -7.49
C PRO A 224 -3.31 20.84 -6.32
N MET A 225 -4.22 21.40 -5.53
CA MET A 225 -4.89 20.70 -4.42
C MET A 225 -6.36 21.11 -4.27
N SER A 226 -7.14 20.30 -3.58
CA SER A 226 -8.55 20.62 -3.27
C SER A 226 -8.66 21.84 -2.34
N GLN A 227 -9.79 22.56 -2.41
CA GLN A 227 -10.07 23.67 -1.47
C GLN A 227 -10.11 23.18 -0.01
N GLU A 228 -10.59 21.95 0.22
CA GLU A 228 -10.60 21.31 1.52
C GLU A 228 -9.16 21.09 2.02
N ALA A 229 -8.26 20.56 1.19
CA ALA A 229 -6.84 20.40 1.53
C ALA A 229 -6.16 21.75 1.80
N ARG A 230 -6.42 22.77 0.98
CA ARG A 230 -5.87 24.11 1.18
C ARG A 230 -6.36 24.74 2.49
N SER A 231 -7.64 24.59 2.80
CA SER A 231 -8.22 25.03 4.08
C SER A 231 -7.60 24.29 5.27
N ALA A 232 -7.36 22.98 5.14
CA ALA A 232 -6.77 22.17 6.20
C ALA A 232 -5.33 22.57 6.57
N LEU A 233 -4.59 23.24 5.69
CA LEU A 233 -3.26 23.80 5.98
C LEU A 233 -3.29 25.00 6.94
N THR A 234 -4.44 25.69 7.05
CA THR A 234 -4.60 26.79 8.01
C THR A 234 -4.68 26.31 9.45
N LYS A 235 -5.05 25.05 9.66
CA LYS A 235 -5.05 24.38 10.96
C LYS A 235 -3.63 23.89 11.25
N LYS A 236 -2.96 24.50 12.22
CA LYS A 236 -1.65 24.03 12.68
C LYS A 236 -1.78 22.62 13.28
N LEU A 237 -0.93 21.72 12.81
CA LEU A 237 -0.72 20.41 13.44
C LEU A 237 0.27 20.55 14.59
N ASN A 238 0.42 19.51 15.40
CA ASN A 238 1.39 19.49 16.50
C ASN A 238 1.84 18.05 16.78
N TYR A 239 2.44 17.40 15.79
CA TYR A 239 2.96 16.03 15.95
C TYR A 239 4.44 16.08 16.27
N TRP A 240 4.90 15.21 17.17
CA TRP A 240 6.30 14.78 17.13
C TRP A 240 6.49 13.97 15.85
N VAL A 241 7.61 14.17 15.13
CA VAL A 241 7.86 13.48 13.85
C VAL A 241 9.29 12.97 13.81
N GLY A 242 9.42 11.65 13.76
CA GLY A 242 10.67 10.95 13.49
C GLY A 242 10.76 10.54 12.01
N VAL A 243 11.95 10.64 11.43
CA VAL A 243 12.22 10.18 10.06
C VAL A 243 13.42 9.23 10.02
N LYS A 244 13.27 8.06 9.37
CA LYS A 244 14.36 7.10 9.21
C LYS A 244 14.27 6.32 7.90
N VAL A 245 15.42 6.04 7.29
CA VAL A 245 15.52 5.10 6.16
C VAL A 245 15.80 3.71 6.72
N LEU A 246 14.99 2.73 6.33
CA LEU A 246 15.16 1.32 6.69
C LEU A 246 15.28 0.46 5.43
N ARG A 247 16.09 -0.59 5.50
CA ARG A 247 16.38 -1.51 4.39
C ARG A 247 15.83 -2.90 4.69
N ALA A 248 15.07 -3.50 3.77
CA ALA A 248 14.45 -4.82 3.95
C ALA A 248 15.44 -5.94 4.36
N ALA A 249 16.64 -5.97 3.76
CA ALA A 249 17.72 -6.91 4.14
C ALA A 249 18.12 -6.86 5.62
N ASP A 250 18.00 -5.69 6.25
CA ASP A 250 18.34 -5.52 7.67
C ASP A 250 17.28 -6.14 8.60
N PHE A 251 16.12 -6.49 8.03
CA PHE A 251 14.94 -7.08 8.69
C PHE A 251 14.62 -8.48 8.13
N GLY A 252 15.64 -9.22 7.68
CA GLY A 252 15.52 -10.64 7.35
C GLY A 252 14.93 -10.96 5.98
N ILE A 253 14.78 -9.98 5.09
CA ILE A 253 14.25 -10.20 3.73
C ILE A 253 15.35 -10.01 2.68
N PRO A 254 15.63 -10.99 1.77
CA PRO A 254 16.73 -10.93 0.81
C PRO A 254 16.49 -9.93 -0.34
N GLN A 255 16.30 -8.65 0.01
CA GLN A 255 16.09 -7.55 -0.91
C GLN A 255 16.81 -6.28 -0.45
N ASN A 256 17.60 -5.69 -1.33
CA ASN A 256 18.14 -4.35 -1.15
C ASN A 256 17.08 -3.29 -1.47
N ARG A 257 16.03 -3.22 -0.63
CA ARG A 257 14.92 -2.24 -0.73
C ARG A 257 14.97 -1.29 0.45
N GLU A 258 15.37 -0.06 0.17
CA GLU A 258 15.40 1.04 1.14
C GLU A 258 14.18 1.94 0.97
N ARG A 259 13.54 2.27 2.09
CA ARG A 259 12.39 3.18 2.17
C ARG A 259 12.55 4.16 3.31
N ILE A 260 12.06 5.36 3.12
CA ILE A 260 11.99 6.37 4.17
C ILE A 260 10.63 6.24 4.86
N PHE A 261 10.66 6.27 6.18
CA PHE A 261 9.49 6.18 7.03
C PHE A 261 9.40 7.44 7.88
N LEU A 262 8.20 8.00 7.96
CA LEU A 262 7.87 9.08 8.86
C LEU A 262 6.89 8.52 9.89
N VAL A 263 7.28 8.54 11.15
CA VAL A 263 6.43 8.18 12.29
C VAL A 263 6.07 9.46 13.01
N GLY A 264 4.81 9.65 13.36
CA GLY A 264 4.43 10.77 14.20
C GLY A 264 3.44 10.42 15.30
N PHE A 265 3.51 11.19 16.38
CA PHE A 265 2.63 11.07 17.56
C PHE A 265 2.04 12.45 17.89
N ASP A 266 0.74 12.50 18.13
CA ASP A 266 0.01 13.76 18.38
C ASP A 266 0.39 14.32 19.77
N GLN A 267 1.10 15.44 19.82
CA GLN A 267 1.51 16.04 21.09
C GLN A 267 0.35 16.70 21.85
N ASP A 268 -0.72 17.09 21.15
CA ASP A 268 -1.92 17.63 21.80
C ASP A 268 -2.64 16.51 22.56
N TYR A 269 -2.68 15.30 21.98
CA TYR A 269 -3.20 14.12 22.68
C TYR A 269 -2.26 13.63 23.79
N PHE A 270 -0.96 13.54 23.49
CA PHE A 270 0.07 13.04 24.41
C PHE A 270 0.77 14.17 25.18
N THR A 271 0.00 15.07 25.79
CA THR A 271 0.54 16.26 26.44
C THR A 271 1.61 15.94 27.49
N GLY A 272 2.79 16.54 27.31
CA GLY A 272 3.91 16.40 28.24
C GLY A 272 4.64 15.05 28.18
N ILE A 273 4.44 14.26 27.12
CA ILE A 273 5.26 13.08 26.82
C ILE A 273 6.43 13.52 25.93
N ASN A 274 7.66 13.12 26.30
CA ASN A 274 8.84 13.34 25.47
C ASN A 274 9.07 12.13 24.56
N PHE A 275 8.64 12.20 23.30
CA PHE A 275 8.82 11.10 22.36
C PHE A 275 10.25 10.87 21.91
N ASP A 276 11.17 11.82 22.12
CA ASP A 276 12.60 11.57 21.88
C ASP A 276 13.19 10.56 22.88
N GLU A 277 12.54 10.39 24.04
CA GLU A 277 12.89 9.38 25.05
C GLU A 277 12.00 8.13 24.94
N GLU A 278 10.71 8.32 24.65
CA GLU A 278 9.72 7.24 24.66
C GLU A 278 9.77 6.37 23.38
N PHE A 279 9.97 6.97 22.21
CA PHE A 279 10.00 6.23 20.96
C PHE A 279 11.40 5.77 20.60
N SER A 280 11.54 4.47 20.32
CA SER A 280 12.75 3.90 19.73
C SER A 280 12.44 3.27 18.38
N TRP A 281 13.22 3.63 17.36
CA TRP A 281 13.18 2.93 16.07
C TRP A 281 13.49 1.44 16.26
N PRO A 282 12.91 0.55 15.43
CA PRO A 282 13.22 -0.86 15.52
C PRO A 282 14.70 -1.11 15.24
N THR A 283 15.25 -2.06 15.98
CA THR A 283 16.65 -2.50 15.83
C THR A 283 16.70 -3.54 14.71
N PRO A 284 17.49 -3.31 13.65
CA PRO A 284 17.80 -4.33 12.66
C PRO A 284 18.29 -5.65 13.26
N ILE A 285 17.83 -6.77 12.70
CA ILE A 285 18.31 -8.11 13.07
C ILE A 285 19.74 -8.30 12.53
N MET A 286 20.04 -7.72 11.36
CA MET A 286 21.33 -7.81 10.66
C MET A 286 21.79 -9.26 10.35
N SER A 287 20.88 -10.23 10.40
CA SER A 287 21.17 -11.61 10.01
C SER A 287 21.38 -11.71 8.50
N PRO A 288 22.43 -12.42 8.03
CA PRO A 288 22.58 -12.70 6.60
C PRO A 288 21.33 -13.41 6.06
N THR A 289 20.74 -12.84 5.01
CA THR A 289 19.64 -13.44 4.27
C THR A 289 20.18 -14.26 3.10
N LYS A 290 19.36 -15.16 2.54
CA LYS A 290 19.67 -15.82 1.26
C LYS A 290 18.52 -15.69 0.28
N VAL A 291 18.83 -15.45 -1.00
CA VAL A 291 17.84 -15.44 -2.06
C VAL A 291 17.13 -16.78 -2.14
N GLY A 292 17.81 -17.90 -1.87
CA GLY A 292 17.21 -19.23 -1.83
C GLY A 292 16.00 -19.36 -0.89
N ASP A 293 15.95 -18.59 0.20
CA ASP A 293 14.89 -18.68 1.22
C ASP A 293 13.52 -18.22 0.71
N ILE A 294 13.49 -17.42 -0.37
CA ILE A 294 12.24 -16.94 -0.97
C ILE A 294 11.81 -17.75 -2.20
N LEU A 295 12.68 -18.60 -2.74
CA LEU A 295 12.44 -19.31 -3.99
C LEU A 295 11.50 -20.50 -3.77
N GLU A 296 10.62 -20.72 -4.73
CA GLU A 296 9.78 -21.92 -4.74
C GLU A 296 10.62 -23.14 -5.11
N PRO A 297 10.36 -24.31 -4.50
CA PRO A 297 11.05 -25.52 -4.89
C PRO A 297 10.68 -25.89 -6.33
N GLN A 298 11.57 -26.62 -6.98
CA GLN A 298 11.42 -27.03 -8.38
C GLN A 298 10.08 -27.77 -8.64
N SER A 299 9.56 -28.49 -7.66
CA SER A 299 8.26 -29.18 -7.73
C SER A 299 7.06 -28.23 -7.90
N GLU A 300 7.09 -27.01 -7.34
CA GLU A 300 6.03 -26.01 -7.54
C GLU A 300 6.12 -25.38 -8.94
N LEU A 301 7.34 -25.16 -9.45
CA LEU A 301 7.54 -24.69 -10.82
C LEU A 301 7.04 -25.72 -11.85
N GLU A 302 7.24 -27.00 -11.60
CA GLU A 302 6.72 -28.10 -12.42
C GLU A 302 5.19 -28.18 -12.39
N LYS A 303 4.57 -27.95 -11.22
CA LYS A 303 3.10 -27.85 -11.12
C LYS A 303 2.56 -26.68 -11.94
N ASP A 304 3.19 -25.50 -11.91
CA ASP A 304 2.77 -24.37 -12.77
C ASP A 304 2.92 -24.72 -14.26
N LEU A 305 4.06 -25.33 -14.63
CA LEU A 305 4.33 -25.78 -16.00
C LEU A 305 3.23 -26.73 -16.50
N ILE A 306 2.85 -27.73 -15.71
CA ILE A 306 1.80 -28.70 -16.05
C ILE A 306 0.44 -28.01 -16.14
N LYS A 307 0.09 -27.18 -15.15
CA LYS A 307 -1.19 -26.46 -15.08
C LYS A 307 -1.42 -25.57 -16.31
N TYR A 308 -0.39 -24.87 -16.76
CA TYR A 308 -0.49 -23.92 -17.87
C TYR A 308 0.07 -24.44 -19.20
N GLN A 309 0.58 -25.68 -19.22
CA GLN A 309 1.21 -26.34 -20.36
C GLN A 309 2.30 -25.49 -21.04
N LYS A 310 2.98 -24.65 -20.26
CA LYS A 310 3.99 -23.70 -20.76
C LYS A 310 4.86 -23.17 -19.64
N ASP A 311 6.16 -23.02 -19.91
CA ASP A 311 7.07 -22.29 -19.03
C ASP A 311 6.80 -20.78 -19.15
N ARG A 312 6.28 -20.18 -18.07
CA ARG A 312 5.86 -18.77 -18.05
C ARG A 312 6.88 -17.86 -17.39
N PHE A 313 7.93 -18.42 -16.77
CA PHE A 313 8.88 -17.67 -15.95
C PHE A 313 10.26 -17.58 -16.59
N THR A 314 10.72 -18.64 -17.27
CA THR A 314 11.96 -18.64 -18.05
C THR A 314 11.86 -17.62 -19.19
N ILE A 315 12.84 -16.74 -19.33
CA ILE A 315 12.83 -15.73 -20.39
C ILE A 315 13.17 -16.34 -21.75
N SER A 316 12.61 -15.78 -22.82
CA SER A 316 12.89 -16.25 -24.19
C SER A 316 14.31 -15.93 -24.64
N ASP A 317 14.83 -16.69 -25.59
CA ASP A 317 16.17 -16.47 -26.18
C ASP A 317 16.33 -15.04 -26.71
N LYS A 318 15.28 -14.53 -27.36
CA LYS A 318 15.27 -13.15 -27.87
C LYS A 318 15.42 -12.12 -26.75
N LEU A 319 14.73 -12.32 -25.63
CA LEU A 319 14.82 -11.40 -24.49
C LEU A 319 16.18 -11.53 -23.80
N TRP A 320 16.69 -12.76 -23.66
CA TRP A 320 18.00 -13.01 -23.06
C TRP A 320 19.14 -12.39 -23.87
N ALA A 321 19.17 -12.61 -25.18
CA ALA A 321 20.13 -11.97 -26.08
C ALA A 321 20.05 -10.44 -26.03
N GLY A 322 18.83 -9.89 -25.92
CA GLY A 322 18.61 -8.45 -25.74
C GLY A 322 19.19 -7.91 -24.43
N HIS A 323 19.03 -8.66 -23.33
CA HIS A 323 19.62 -8.34 -22.03
C HIS A 323 21.15 -8.37 -22.07
N GLN A 324 21.74 -9.42 -22.65
CA GLN A 324 23.20 -9.54 -22.82
C GLN A 324 23.77 -8.40 -23.67
N LYS A 325 23.13 -8.08 -24.80
CA LYS A 325 23.53 -6.97 -25.67
C LYS A 325 23.49 -5.62 -24.93
N ARG A 326 22.38 -5.29 -24.26
CA ARG A 326 22.25 -4.01 -23.53
C ARG A 326 23.29 -3.89 -22.42
N LYS A 327 23.54 -4.95 -21.66
CA LYS A 327 24.56 -4.95 -20.59
C LYS A 327 25.96 -4.66 -21.14
N LEU A 328 26.30 -5.22 -22.30
CA LEU A 328 27.57 -4.93 -22.97
C LEU A 328 27.65 -3.47 -23.46
N GLU A 329 26.60 -2.97 -24.11
CA GLU A 329 26.53 -1.57 -24.58
C GLU A 329 26.68 -0.56 -23.44
N HIS A 330 26.06 -0.82 -22.30
CA HIS A 330 26.15 0.02 -21.11
C HIS A 330 27.54 -0.02 -20.47
N LYS A 331 28.15 -1.21 -20.38
CA LYS A 331 29.54 -1.37 -19.96
C LYS A 331 30.51 -0.57 -20.85
N ILE A 332 30.32 -0.59 -22.17
CA ILE A 332 31.12 0.20 -23.12
C ILE A 332 30.95 1.71 -22.89
N LYS A 333 29.73 2.16 -22.57
CA LYS A 333 29.41 3.57 -22.23
C LYS A 333 29.91 4.01 -20.85
N GLY A 334 30.61 3.15 -20.11
CA GLY A 334 31.11 3.44 -18.77
C GLY A 334 30.02 3.55 -17.70
N ASN A 335 28.82 2.98 -17.95
CA ASN A 335 27.74 2.97 -16.97
C ASN A 335 27.35 1.54 -16.57
N GLY A 336 26.81 1.38 -15.36
CA GLY A 336 26.51 0.08 -14.74
C GLY A 336 25.11 -0.46 -15.04
N PHE A 337 24.41 0.07 -16.05
CA PHE A 337 23.03 -0.33 -16.33
C PHE A 337 22.95 -1.68 -17.05
N GLY A 338 21.91 -2.47 -16.73
CA GLY A 338 21.70 -3.78 -17.36
C GLY A 338 20.84 -4.69 -16.48
N TYR A 339 20.80 -5.97 -16.84
CA TYR A 339 20.13 -6.97 -16.02
C TYR A 339 21.03 -7.43 -14.85
N SER A 340 20.38 -7.84 -13.77
CA SER A 340 21.02 -8.49 -12.64
C SER A 340 20.60 -9.95 -12.57
N LEU A 341 21.57 -10.81 -12.28
CA LEU A 341 21.42 -12.26 -12.23
C LEU A 341 21.79 -12.72 -10.83
N PHE A 342 20.94 -13.56 -10.24
CA PHE A 342 21.06 -14.04 -8.88
C PHE A 342 20.98 -15.57 -8.83
N THR A 343 21.65 -16.13 -7.85
CA THR A 343 21.67 -17.54 -7.46
C THR A 343 21.03 -17.69 -6.08
N PRO A 344 20.63 -18.90 -5.67
CA PRO A 344 20.11 -19.15 -4.32
C PRO A 344 21.07 -18.74 -3.18
N GLU A 345 22.39 -18.72 -3.44
CA GLU A 345 23.41 -18.37 -2.45
C GLU A 345 23.66 -16.87 -2.32
N ASP A 346 23.16 -16.04 -3.23
CA ASP A 346 23.29 -14.60 -3.10
C ASP A 346 22.58 -14.10 -1.85
N GLN A 347 23.16 -13.10 -1.19
CA GLN A 347 22.63 -12.61 0.08
C GLN A 347 21.27 -11.89 -0.11
N TYR A 348 21.14 -11.10 -1.17
CA TYR A 348 19.93 -10.35 -1.46
C TYR A 348 19.81 -10.00 -2.95
N THR A 349 18.58 -9.77 -3.39
CA THR A 349 18.25 -9.25 -4.72
C THR A 349 18.24 -7.71 -4.75
N ASN A 350 18.12 -7.12 -5.95
CA ASN A 350 17.79 -5.69 -6.08
C ASN A 350 16.35 -5.38 -5.64
N THR A 351 16.02 -4.09 -5.50
CA THR A 351 14.64 -3.63 -5.33
C THR A 351 13.76 -4.07 -6.51
N ILE A 352 12.70 -4.83 -6.25
CA ILE A 352 11.65 -5.10 -7.24
C ILE A 352 10.88 -3.80 -7.58
N SER A 353 10.71 -3.52 -8.87
CA SER A 353 10.03 -2.33 -9.38
C SER A 353 8.63 -2.65 -9.90
N ALA A 354 7.77 -1.64 -10.00
CA ALA A 354 6.45 -1.79 -10.63
C ALA A 354 6.51 -2.11 -12.14
N ARG A 355 7.69 -2.02 -12.75
CA ARG A 355 7.96 -2.36 -14.16
C ARG A 355 8.55 -3.76 -14.33
N TYR A 356 8.78 -4.49 -13.25
CA TYR A 356 9.35 -5.84 -13.25
C TYR A 356 8.66 -6.80 -14.23
N TYR A 357 7.33 -6.65 -14.39
CA TYR A 357 6.54 -7.46 -15.31
C TYR A 357 7.05 -7.45 -16.76
N LYS A 358 7.74 -6.38 -17.19
CA LYS A 358 8.17 -6.17 -18.57
C LYS A 358 9.25 -7.17 -18.98
N ASP A 359 10.38 -7.13 -18.30
CA ASP A 359 11.56 -7.92 -18.68
C ASP A 359 12.33 -8.52 -17.50
N GLY A 360 11.88 -8.27 -16.27
CA GLY A 360 12.49 -8.77 -15.04
C GLY A 360 13.94 -8.35 -14.82
N SER A 361 14.43 -7.34 -15.55
CA SER A 361 15.86 -6.99 -15.59
C SER A 361 16.46 -6.72 -14.21
N GLU A 362 15.67 -6.23 -13.26
CA GLU A 362 16.14 -5.96 -11.90
C GLU A 362 16.51 -7.24 -11.14
N ILE A 363 15.81 -8.35 -11.41
CA ILE A 363 15.93 -9.63 -10.69
C ILE A 363 15.64 -10.82 -11.64
N LEU A 364 16.70 -11.44 -12.14
CA LEU A 364 16.64 -12.73 -12.83
C LEU A 364 17.32 -13.81 -12.00
N ILE A 365 16.74 -15.01 -11.96
CA ILE A 365 17.30 -16.18 -11.27
C ILE A 365 18.03 -17.04 -12.30
N ASP A 366 19.28 -17.38 -12.00
CA ASP A 366 20.11 -18.22 -12.84
C ASP A 366 19.60 -19.67 -12.89
N GLN A 367 19.60 -20.23 -14.10
CA GLN A 367 19.20 -21.61 -14.39
C GLN A 367 20.24 -22.33 -15.24
N SER A 368 21.47 -21.81 -15.30
CA SER A 368 22.58 -22.39 -16.06
C SER A 368 22.86 -23.86 -15.68
N HIS A 369 22.68 -24.22 -14.40
CA HIS A 369 22.84 -25.57 -13.87
C HIS A 369 21.89 -26.62 -14.48
N ILE A 370 20.76 -26.20 -15.09
CA ILE A 370 19.83 -27.05 -15.84
C ILE A 370 19.79 -26.69 -17.34
N GLY A 371 20.76 -25.92 -17.83
CA GLY A 371 20.86 -25.54 -19.25
C GLY A 371 19.73 -24.65 -19.76
N LYS A 372 19.04 -23.90 -18.88
CA LYS A 372 17.97 -22.96 -19.26
C LYS A 372 18.44 -21.51 -19.20
N ASN A 373 17.77 -20.64 -19.96
CA ASN A 373 17.88 -19.19 -19.78
C ASN A 373 17.44 -18.79 -18.36
N PRO A 374 17.85 -17.62 -17.85
CA PRO A 374 17.37 -17.13 -16.56
C PRO A 374 15.84 -16.99 -16.51
N ARG A 375 15.25 -17.13 -15.33
CA ARG A 375 13.82 -16.86 -15.11
C ARG A 375 13.57 -15.62 -14.29
N LYS A 376 12.36 -15.09 -14.42
CA LYS A 376 11.79 -14.18 -13.42
C LYS A 376 11.42 -14.95 -12.15
N LEU A 377 11.27 -14.21 -11.06
CA LEU A 377 10.57 -14.67 -9.87
C LEU A 377 9.11 -14.98 -10.21
N THR A 378 8.54 -16.01 -9.59
CA THR A 378 7.09 -16.26 -9.64
C THR A 378 6.34 -15.21 -8.80
N PRO A 379 5.01 -15.07 -8.93
CA PRO A 379 4.21 -14.23 -8.04
C PRO A 379 4.33 -14.61 -6.56
N ARG A 380 4.44 -15.90 -6.23
CA ARG A 380 4.65 -16.35 -4.84
C ARG A 380 6.04 -15.95 -4.34
N GLU A 381 7.08 -16.14 -5.13
CA GLU A 381 8.43 -15.71 -4.76
C GLU A 381 8.51 -14.18 -4.58
N CYS A 382 7.77 -13.40 -5.38
CA CYS A 382 7.63 -11.95 -5.18
C CYS A 382 6.91 -11.60 -3.88
N ALA A 383 5.90 -12.38 -3.48
CA ALA A 383 5.21 -12.22 -2.20
C ALA A 383 6.16 -12.49 -1.03
N ASN A 384 6.91 -13.59 -1.09
CA ASN A 384 7.93 -13.96 -0.12
C ASN A 384 9.01 -12.86 -0.02
N LEU A 385 9.46 -12.33 -1.16
CA LEU A 385 10.44 -11.22 -1.24
C LEU A 385 9.95 -9.93 -0.58
N GLN A 386 8.64 -9.76 -0.40
CA GLN A 386 8.04 -8.61 0.28
C GLN A 386 7.55 -8.96 1.70
N GLY A 387 7.75 -10.20 2.17
CA GLY A 387 7.35 -10.66 3.50
C GLY A 387 5.86 -10.99 3.66
N PHE A 388 5.12 -11.19 2.55
CA PHE A 388 3.71 -11.60 2.62
C PHE A 388 3.59 -13.05 3.11
N PRO A 389 2.53 -13.36 3.89
CA PRO A 389 2.31 -14.72 4.37
C PRO A 389 2.02 -15.69 3.22
N SER A 390 2.31 -16.98 3.46
CA SER A 390 2.05 -18.06 2.48
C SER A 390 0.57 -18.19 2.10
N SER A 391 -0.34 -17.78 2.98
CA SER A 391 -1.79 -17.75 2.75
C SER A 391 -2.25 -16.63 1.82
N PHE A 392 -1.42 -15.61 1.55
CA PHE A 392 -1.78 -14.48 0.68
C PHE A 392 -2.05 -14.98 -0.74
N ILE A 393 -3.20 -14.63 -1.32
CA ILE A 393 -3.60 -15.04 -2.67
C ILE A 393 -2.87 -14.18 -3.72
N VAL A 394 -2.07 -14.84 -4.56
CA VAL A 394 -1.20 -14.20 -5.57
C VAL A 394 -1.74 -14.27 -7.01
N ASP A 395 -2.86 -14.94 -7.24
CA ASP A 395 -3.45 -15.16 -8.56
C ASP A 395 -4.85 -14.52 -8.74
N ALA A 396 -5.23 -13.61 -7.84
CA ALA A 396 -6.47 -12.83 -7.94
C ALA A 396 -6.55 -11.97 -9.23
N VAL A 397 -5.38 -11.59 -9.79
CA VAL A 397 -5.23 -10.78 -11.01
C VAL A 397 -4.20 -11.41 -11.95
N SER A 398 -4.05 -10.85 -13.16
CA SER A 398 -3.06 -11.36 -14.12
C SER A 398 -1.63 -11.19 -13.60
N GLN A 399 -0.70 -12.03 -14.09
CA GLN A 399 0.71 -11.93 -13.72
C GLN A 399 1.28 -10.50 -13.92
N VAL A 400 0.89 -9.82 -15.00
CA VAL A 400 1.32 -8.44 -15.25
C VAL A 400 0.91 -7.50 -14.11
N GLN A 401 -0.33 -7.63 -13.64
CA GLN A 401 -0.84 -6.76 -12.58
C GLN A 401 -0.25 -7.12 -11.21
N ILE A 402 -0.12 -8.40 -10.87
CA ILE A 402 0.43 -8.79 -9.57
C ILE A 402 1.92 -8.42 -9.44
N TYR A 403 2.73 -8.53 -10.50
CA TYR A 403 4.11 -8.04 -10.48
C TYR A 403 4.17 -6.52 -10.28
N LYS A 404 3.28 -5.75 -10.92
CA LYS A 404 3.16 -4.30 -10.71
C LYS A 404 2.81 -4.00 -9.25
N GLN A 405 1.88 -4.76 -8.66
CA GLN A 405 1.47 -4.61 -7.26
C GLN A 405 2.62 -4.89 -6.29
N PHE A 406 3.35 -6.00 -6.43
CA PHE A 406 4.52 -6.28 -5.58
C PHE A 406 5.65 -5.25 -5.76
N GLY A 407 5.84 -4.73 -6.97
CA GLY A 407 6.77 -3.62 -7.22
C GLY A 407 6.44 -2.35 -6.42
N ASN A 408 5.14 -2.04 -6.30
CA ASN A 408 4.63 -0.90 -5.55
C ASN A 408 4.45 -1.16 -4.04
N SER A 409 4.40 -2.42 -3.60
CA SER A 409 4.17 -2.77 -2.20
C SER A 409 5.34 -2.38 -1.29
N VAL A 410 5.09 -2.39 0.02
CA VAL A 410 6.10 -2.29 1.07
C VAL A 410 6.62 -3.68 1.47
N CYS A 411 7.74 -3.70 2.19
CA CYS A 411 8.28 -4.89 2.83
C CYS A 411 7.64 -5.08 4.21
N MET A 412 6.85 -6.14 4.38
CA MET A 412 6.01 -6.35 5.56
C MET A 412 6.80 -6.59 6.84
N THR A 413 8.00 -7.18 6.77
CA THR A 413 8.82 -7.39 7.98
C THR A 413 9.33 -6.08 8.56
N VAL A 414 9.63 -5.10 7.70
CA VAL A 414 9.99 -3.73 8.14
C VAL A 414 8.79 -3.05 8.78
N ILE A 415 7.61 -3.17 8.16
CA ILE A 415 6.38 -2.61 8.72
C ILE A 415 6.02 -3.28 10.05
N GLN A 416 6.18 -4.59 10.18
CA GLN A 416 5.93 -5.32 11.43
C GLN A 416 6.80 -4.77 12.57
N ALA A 417 8.10 -4.60 12.34
CA ALA A 417 8.99 -4.04 13.35
C ALA A 417 8.63 -2.59 13.71
N LEU A 418 8.16 -1.80 12.75
CA LEU A 418 7.66 -0.43 13.01
C LEU A 418 6.34 -0.44 13.78
N ALA A 419 5.39 -1.30 13.39
CA ALA A 419 4.08 -1.42 14.02
C ALA A 419 4.22 -1.79 15.50
N GLU A 420 5.11 -2.76 15.81
CA GLU A 420 5.42 -3.15 17.19
C GLU A 420 5.96 -1.97 18.02
N LYS A 421 6.89 -1.19 17.47
CA LYS A 421 7.44 -0.03 18.17
C LYS A 421 6.41 1.08 18.36
N MET A 422 5.59 1.33 17.35
CA MET A 422 4.55 2.36 17.43
C MET A 422 3.47 2.00 18.45
N THR A 423 2.96 0.77 18.44
CA THR A 423 1.91 0.35 19.38
C THR A 423 2.42 0.28 20.82
N GLN A 424 3.64 -0.22 21.03
CA GLN A 424 4.31 -0.18 22.35
C GLN A 424 4.43 1.25 22.88
N THR A 425 4.85 2.19 22.02
CA THR A 425 5.04 3.61 22.38
C THR A 425 3.69 4.25 22.74
N ILE A 426 2.65 4.02 21.94
CA ILE A 426 1.28 4.52 22.23
C ILE A 426 0.80 3.98 23.59
N TYR A 427 0.91 2.67 23.80
CA TYR A 427 0.49 2.04 25.05
C TYR A 427 1.23 2.59 26.27
N SER A 428 2.55 2.75 26.17
CA SER A 428 3.38 3.32 27.23
C SER A 428 3.00 4.78 27.53
N ALA A 429 2.89 5.61 26.51
CA ALA A 429 2.49 7.01 26.64
C ALA A 429 1.08 7.16 27.27
N GLU A 430 0.11 6.34 26.86
CA GLU A 430 -1.22 6.32 27.48
C GLU A 430 -1.17 5.93 28.96
N ASN A 431 -0.33 4.97 29.34
CA ASN A 431 -0.16 4.57 30.73
C ASN A 431 0.46 5.69 31.58
N ILE A 432 1.46 6.40 31.04
CA ILE A 432 2.04 7.56 31.71
C ILE A 432 0.98 8.63 31.96
N LEU A 433 0.15 8.96 30.96
CA LEU A 433 -0.94 9.92 31.11
C LEU A 433 -1.99 9.46 32.13
N LYS A 434 -2.39 8.18 32.09
CA LYS A 434 -3.34 7.60 33.06
C LYS A 434 -2.80 7.70 34.49
N ASN A 435 -1.51 7.45 34.70
CA ASN A 435 -0.87 7.54 36.02
C ASN A 435 -0.77 8.99 36.51
N ARG A 436 -0.44 9.95 35.63
CA ARG A 436 -0.44 11.38 35.97
C ARG A 436 -1.83 11.87 36.40
N ARG A 437 -2.90 11.44 35.71
CA ARG A 437 -4.29 11.77 36.06
C ARG A 437 -4.79 11.16 37.37
N LYS A 438 -4.15 10.09 37.85
CA LYS A 438 -4.47 9.48 39.16
C LYS A 438 -3.70 10.15 40.31
N ALA A 439 -2.57 10.78 40.01
CA ALA A 439 -1.66 11.36 41.00
C ALA A 439 -1.94 12.85 41.29
N GLY A 440 -2.62 13.54 40.38
CA GLY A 440 -3.17 14.89 40.59
C GLY A 440 -4.68 14.82 40.76
#